data_AF-A0A1V9ZFP2-F1
#
_entry.id   AF-A0A1V9ZFP2-F1
#
_cell.length_a   1.000
_cell.length_b   1.000
_cell.length_c   1.000
_cell.angle_alpha   90.00
_cell.angle_beta   90.00
_cell.angle_gamma   90.00
#
_symmetry.space_group_name_H-M   'P 1'
#
loop_
_entity.id
_entity.type
_entity.pdbx_description
1 polymer ?
#
loop_
_entity_poly.entity_id
_entity_poly.type
_entity_poly.pdbx_seq_one_letter_code
_entity_poly.pdbx_strand_id
1 'polypeptide(L)'
;MNNNEMNEAMKQLRERIQAIESEQILNVLQRTTIDAVGGGVLFFTGISITQVILYGLRISVAMPVLPTLLGSIGVASSSVLVGVFCLRQHPMELEPLQLTAAATSGLLLFRLLGGRFRSLAPSDFRHPGAFAYAKRSLPATIEYADVNARAVIQSFGRLYGCHTCGTKTSKYHADHMPPVLVAKAENTRLLAKIFGHLTQNGRLNLQDFFIHVHCRYYPQCEACSNTQGALVKKNAKQLKLHVTQIRSYHFTGFWMVLFGASGLGSVFSSNNEAPPTVVQQVVLQATEVVQKPHLQLLREREELLKQELRSNTLSKESIQYIKDELSQIQRRKAEIKRLGAYK
;
A
#
# COMPACT_ATOMS: atom_id res chain seq x y z
N MET A 1 -22.81 -14.99 60.26
CA MET A 1 -22.99 -13.86 59.33
C MET A 1 -24.46 -13.80 58.96
N ASN A 2 -25.13 -12.68 59.22
CA ASN A 2 -26.54 -12.52 58.89
C ASN A 2 -26.69 -12.38 57.36
N ASN A 3 -27.81 -12.85 56.78
CA ASN A 3 -28.10 -12.68 55.35
C ASN A 3 -28.00 -11.21 54.90
N ASN A 4 -28.30 -10.26 55.79
CA ASN A 4 -28.16 -8.83 55.51
C ASN A 4 -26.69 -8.40 55.35
N GLU A 5 -25.77 -8.93 56.16
CA GLU A 5 -24.32 -8.64 56.05
C GLU A 5 -23.74 -9.21 54.76
N MET A 6 -24.18 -10.42 54.37
CA MET A 6 -23.76 -11.06 53.12
C MET A 6 -24.28 -10.29 51.89
N ASN A 7 -25.52 -9.83 51.92
CA ASN A 7 -26.10 -9.04 50.82
C ASN A 7 -25.41 -7.67 50.67
N GLU A 8 -25.09 -7.01 51.77
CA GLU A 8 -24.38 -5.72 51.76
C GLU A 8 -22.93 -5.90 51.24
N ALA A 9 -22.24 -6.95 51.67
CA ALA A 9 -20.91 -7.28 51.16
C ALA A 9 -20.92 -7.59 49.65
N MET A 10 -21.93 -8.32 49.17
CA MET A 10 -22.11 -8.59 47.74
C MET A 10 -22.42 -7.34 46.92
N LYS A 11 -23.19 -6.40 47.48
CA LYS A 11 -23.48 -5.12 46.84
C LYS A 11 -22.22 -4.26 46.72
N GLN A 12 -21.46 -4.12 47.81
CA GLN A 12 -20.19 -3.37 47.82
C GLN A 12 -19.17 -3.99 46.86
N LEU A 13 -19.11 -5.32 46.75
CA LEU A 13 -18.25 -6.01 45.79
C LEU A 13 -18.64 -5.69 44.34
N ARG A 14 -19.94 -5.70 44.01
CA ARG A 14 -20.42 -5.32 42.67
C ARG A 14 -20.07 -3.87 42.30
N GLU A 15 -20.28 -2.94 43.23
CA GLU A 15 -19.96 -1.52 43.00
C GLU A 15 -18.45 -1.32 42.78
N ARG A 16 -17.60 -2.02 43.55
CA ARG A 16 -16.14 -2.00 43.33
C ARG A 16 -15.73 -2.62 41.99
N ILE A 17 -16.34 -3.74 41.60
CA ILE A 17 -16.08 -4.36 40.29
C ILE A 17 -16.47 -3.40 39.16
N GLN A 18 -17.65 -2.78 39.22
CA GLN A 18 -18.09 -1.81 38.22
C GLN A 18 -17.19 -0.57 38.17
N ALA A 19 -16.73 -0.07 39.32
CA ALA A 19 -15.80 1.06 39.36
C ALA A 19 -14.44 0.70 38.72
N ILE A 20 -13.87 -0.46 39.05
CA ILE A 20 -12.60 -0.95 38.49
C ILE A 20 -12.73 -1.16 36.97
N GLU A 21 -13.82 -1.76 36.51
CA GLU A 21 -14.10 -1.95 35.08
C GLU A 21 -14.17 -0.60 34.35
N SER A 22 -14.84 0.40 34.93
CA SER A 22 -14.97 1.72 34.32
C SER A 22 -13.62 2.45 34.20
N GLU A 23 -12.75 2.35 35.20
CA GLU A 23 -11.43 2.98 35.19
C GLU A 23 -10.48 2.30 34.19
N GLN A 24 -10.50 0.97 34.12
CA GLN A 24 -9.71 0.22 33.14
C GLN A 24 -10.14 0.54 31.70
N ILE A 25 -11.45 0.57 31.43
CA ILE A 25 -11.98 0.91 30.11
C ILE A 25 -11.57 2.33 29.72
N LEU A 26 -11.67 3.29 30.63
CA LEU A 26 -11.30 4.69 30.37
C LEU A 26 -9.80 4.81 30.07
N ASN A 27 -8.95 4.13 30.83
CA ASN A 27 -7.50 4.12 30.62
C ASN A 27 -7.11 3.49 29.28
N VAL A 28 -7.75 2.38 28.89
CA VAL A 28 -7.55 1.74 27.58
C VAL A 28 -7.99 2.68 26.46
N LEU A 29 -9.19 3.25 26.57
CA LEU A 29 -9.73 4.17 25.57
C LEU A 29 -8.83 5.41 25.39
N GLN A 30 -8.35 5.98 26.49
CA GLN A 30 -7.44 7.12 26.47
C GLN A 30 -6.12 6.77 25.76
N ARG A 31 -5.49 5.63 26.10
CA ARG A 31 -4.25 5.18 25.46
C ARG A 31 -4.45 4.91 23.97
N THR A 32 -5.49 4.17 23.59
CA THR A 32 -5.81 3.89 22.19
C THR A 32 -6.09 5.18 21.41
N THR A 33 -6.75 6.16 22.01
CA THR A 33 -7.00 7.46 21.38
C THR A 33 -5.70 8.22 21.13
N ILE A 34 -4.81 8.29 22.14
CA ILE A 34 -3.50 8.95 22.02
C ILE A 34 -2.67 8.27 20.94
N ASP A 35 -2.61 6.94 20.94
CA ASP A 35 -1.84 6.18 19.96
C ASP A 35 -2.43 6.32 18.55
N ALA A 36 -3.76 6.32 18.40
CA ALA A 36 -4.40 6.50 17.10
C ALA A 36 -4.15 7.89 16.51
N VAL A 37 -4.27 8.94 17.34
CA VAL A 37 -3.93 10.30 16.91
C VAL A 37 -2.44 10.39 16.56
N GLY A 38 -1.55 9.83 17.39
CA GLY A 38 -0.11 9.79 17.14
C GLY A 38 0.24 9.08 15.84
N GLY A 39 -0.32 7.89 15.60
CA GLY A 39 -0.15 7.14 14.36
C GLY A 39 -0.70 7.90 13.14
N GLY A 40 -1.83 8.57 13.28
CA GLY A 40 -2.39 9.45 12.24
C GLY A 40 -1.44 10.59 11.85
N VAL A 41 -0.92 11.32 12.85
CA VAL A 41 0.02 12.44 12.64
C VAL A 41 1.33 11.96 12.03
N LEU A 42 1.89 10.84 12.51
CA LEU A 42 3.11 10.26 11.97
C LEU A 42 2.95 9.85 10.51
N PHE A 43 1.86 9.15 10.19
CA PHE A 43 1.58 8.74 8.81
C PHE A 43 1.40 9.95 7.89
N PHE A 44 0.59 10.93 8.31
CA PHE A 44 0.36 12.16 7.54
C PHE A 44 1.66 12.91 7.26
N THR A 45 2.54 13.01 8.27
CA THR A 45 3.84 13.65 8.13
C THR A 45 4.73 12.89 7.14
N GLY A 46 4.80 11.56 7.24
CA GLY A 46 5.60 10.73 6.35
C GLY A 46 5.17 10.83 4.87
N ILE A 47 3.87 10.79 4.59
CA ILE A 47 3.38 10.99 3.21
C ILE A 47 3.57 12.44 2.75
N SER A 48 3.49 13.43 3.63
CA SER A 48 3.74 14.85 3.30
C SER A 48 5.19 15.08 2.91
N ILE A 49 6.14 14.52 3.66
CA ILE A 49 7.58 14.50 3.32
C ILE A 49 7.78 13.85 1.95
N THR A 50 7.10 12.73 1.69
CA THR A 50 7.14 12.07 0.37
C THR A 50 6.71 13.03 -0.76
N GLN A 51 5.63 13.80 -0.59
CA GLN A 51 5.21 14.78 -1.60
C GLN A 51 6.27 15.87 -1.84
N VAL A 52 6.87 16.39 -0.75
CA VAL A 52 7.91 17.42 -0.82
C VAL A 52 9.15 16.90 -1.55
N ILE A 53 9.59 15.67 -1.25
CA ILE A 53 10.71 15.02 -1.95
C ILE A 53 10.39 14.89 -3.45
N LEU A 54 9.21 14.36 -3.81
CA LEU A 54 8.80 14.21 -5.21
C LEU A 54 8.77 15.55 -5.94
N TYR A 55 8.31 16.61 -5.27
CA TYR A 55 8.32 17.96 -5.82
C TYR A 55 9.73 18.52 -6.02
N GLY A 56 10.62 18.36 -5.04
CA GLY A 56 12.03 18.76 -5.15
C GLY A 56 12.74 18.05 -6.31
N LEU A 57 12.47 16.75 -6.48
CA LEU A 57 12.98 15.94 -7.58
C LEU A 57 12.26 16.17 -8.93
N ARG A 58 11.29 17.10 -8.98
CA ARG A 58 10.47 17.41 -10.18
C ARG A 58 9.71 16.20 -10.75
N ILE A 59 9.48 15.19 -9.93
CA ILE A 59 8.71 13.98 -10.26
C ILE A 59 7.23 14.34 -10.12
N SER A 60 6.47 14.13 -11.18
CA SER A 60 5.05 14.54 -11.24
C SER A 60 4.17 13.37 -11.65
N VAL A 61 2.86 13.50 -11.40
CA VAL A 61 1.84 12.50 -11.78
C VAL A 61 1.78 12.19 -13.28
N ALA A 62 2.38 13.02 -14.14
CA ALA A 62 2.48 12.79 -15.57
C ALA A 62 3.46 11.66 -15.93
N MET A 63 4.34 11.27 -15.01
CA MET A 63 5.27 10.17 -15.23
C MET A 63 4.57 8.83 -14.97
N PRO A 64 4.77 7.81 -15.83
CA PRO A 64 3.93 6.61 -15.82
C PRO A 64 4.14 5.71 -14.59
N VAL A 65 5.40 5.43 -14.24
CA VAL A 65 5.74 4.42 -13.22
C VAL A 65 6.27 5.05 -11.94
N LEU A 66 7.17 6.02 -12.08
CA LEU A 66 7.96 6.57 -10.97
C LEU A 66 7.12 7.13 -9.81
N PRO A 67 6.03 7.91 -10.04
CA PRO A 67 5.17 8.40 -8.96
C PRO A 67 4.48 7.29 -8.18
N THR A 68 4.08 6.22 -8.87
CA THR A 68 3.39 5.08 -8.24
C THR A 68 4.37 4.31 -7.36
N LEU A 69 5.58 4.05 -7.85
CA LEU A 69 6.62 3.35 -7.11
C LEU A 69 7.04 4.13 -5.85
N LEU A 70 7.46 5.39 -6.03
CA LEU A 70 7.91 6.22 -4.90
C LEU A 70 6.76 6.55 -3.94
N GLY A 71 5.54 6.74 -4.46
CA GLY A 71 4.36 6.89 -3.61
C GLY A 71 4.07 5.64 -2.78
N SER A 72 4.25 4.43 -3.33
CA SER A 72 4.08 3.19 -2.57
C SER A 72 5.15 3.02 -1.50
N ILE A 73 6.41 3.35 -1.83
CA ILE A 73 7.51 3.34 -0.85
C ILE A 73 7.22 4.33 0.28
N GLY A 74 6.78 5.55 -0.03
CA GLY A 74 6.42 6.55 0.97
C GLY A 74 5.28 6.12 1.89
N VAL A 75 4.25 5.46 1.33
CA VAL A 75 3.16 4.88 2.15
C VAL A 75 3.69 3.75 3.02
N ALA A 76 4.45 2.81 2.46
CA ALA A 76 4.98 1.66 3.20
C ALA A 76 5.91 2.09 4.34
N SER A 77 6.84 3.01 4.09
CA SER A 77 7.75 3.53 5.11
C SER A 77 7.02 4.29 6.21
N SER A 78 6.04 5.13 5.85
CA SER A 78 5.20 5.83 6.83
C SER A 78 4.41 4.84 7.69
N SER A 79 3.94 3.74 7.10
CA SER A 79 3.21 2.68 7.80
C SER A 79 4.12 1.90 8.75
N VAL A 80 5.36 1.62 8.35
CA VAL A 80 6.39 1.04 9.22
C VAL A 80 6.67 1.94 10.43
N LEU A 81 6.81 3.26 10.22
CA LEU A 81 7.00 4.20 11.34
C LEU A 81 5.83 4.19 12.32
N VAL A 82 4.60 4.09 11.82
CA VAL A 82 3.41 3.90 12.67
C VAL A 82 3.48 2.58 13.43
N GLY A 83 3.86 1.48 12.77
CA GLY A 83 4.04 0.17 13.42
C GLY A 83 5.09 0.19 14.53
N VAL A 84 6.26 0.79 14.26
CA VAL A 84 7.33 1.00 15.25
C VAL A 84 6.82 1.83 16.43
N PHE A 85 6.09 2.92 16.15
CA PHE A 85 5.49 3.75 17.18
C PHE A 85 4.49 2.97 18.07
N CYS A 86 3.67 2.10 17.48
CA CYS A 86 2.71 1.26 18.19
C CYS A 86 3.39 0.22 19.09
N LEU A 87 4.53 -0.32 18.65
CA LEU A 87 5.28 -1.36 19.36
C LEU A 87 6.28 -0.80 20.39
N ARG A 88 6.41 0.53 20.51
CA ARG A 88 7.40 1.18 21.39
C ARG A 88 7.33 0.77 22.87
N GLN A 89 6.19 0.28 23.33
CA GLN A 89 5.98 -0.14 24.72
C GLN A 89 6.53 -1.55 25.02
N HIS A 90 6.76 -2.35 23.99
CA HIS A 90 7.34 -3.68 24.11
C HIS A 90 8.72 -3.68 23.44
N PRO A 91 9.81 -3.42 24.20
CA PRO A 91 11.17 -3.36 23.65
C PRO A 91 11.71 -4.73 23.18
N MET A 92 10.84 -5.72 22.95
CA MET A 92 11.23 -6.94 22.23
C MET A 92 11.74 -6.58 20.84
N GLU A 93 12.72 -7.35 20.38
CA GLU A 93 13.33 -7.21 19.07
C GLU A 93 12.23 -7.10 17.99
N LEU A 94 12.23 -6.00 17.23
CA LEU A 94 11.24 -5.81 16.17
C LEU A 94 11.44 -6.89 15.10
N GLU A 95 10.56 -7.88 15.14
CA GLU A 95 10.51 -8.95 14.16
C GLU A 95 10.27 -8.37 12.75
N PRO A 96 11.05 -8.79 11.73
CA PRO A 96 10.83 -8.39 10.34
C PRO A 96 9.39 -8.64 9.84
N LEU A 97 8.73 -9.66 10.41
CA LEU A 97 7.33 -9.98 10.13
C LEU A 97 6.38 -8.88 10.57
N GLN A 98 6.59 -8.27 11.75
CA GLN A 98 5.75 -7.18 12.26
C GLN A 98 5.91 -5.92 11.40
N LEU A 99 7.14 -5.60 10.99
CA LEU A 99 7.41 -4.48 10.07
C LEU A 99 6.74 -4.70 8.72
N THR A 100 6.80 -5.92 8.19
CA THR A 100 6.14 -6.31 6.94
C THR A 100 4.61 -6.22 7.06
N ALA A 101 4.06 -6.65 8.20
CA ALA A 101 2.62 -6.53 8.49
C ALA A 101 2.18 -5.06 8.56
N ALA A 102 2.97 -4.19 9.20
CA ALA A 102 2.69 -2.75 9.25
C ALA A 102 2.74 -2.12 7.85
N ALA A 103 3.76 -2.43 7.04
CA ALA A 103 3.88 -1.95 5.67
C ALA A 103 2.68 -2.38 4.79
N THR A 104 2.33 -3.67 4.84
CA THR A 104 1.27 -4.25 4.00
C THR A 104 -0.13 -3.77 4.42
N SER A 105 -0.41 -3.71 5.72
CA SER A 105 -1.69 -3.18 6.24
C SER A 105 -1.87 -1.71 5.89
N GLY A 106 -0.83 -0.88 6.01
CA GLY A 106 -0.90 0.52 5.62
C GLY A 106 -1.08 0.74 4.12
N LEU A 107 -0.40 -0.04 3.27
CA LEU A 107 -0.63 -0.02 1.81
C LEU A 107 -2.08 -0.38 1.46
N LEU A 108 -2.64 -1.41 2.09
CA LEU A 108 -4.00 -1.87 1.88
C LEU A 108 -5.02 -0.81 2.34
N LEU A 109 -4.90 -0.33 3.58
CA LEU A 109 -5.79 0.69 4.14
C LEU A 109 -5.73 1.99 3.34
N PHE A 110 -4.53 2.41 2.90
CA PHE A 110 -4.39 3.57 2.02
C PHE A 110 -5.21 3.41 0.73
N ARG A 111 -5.17 2.21 0.10
CA ARG A 111 -5.98 1.93 -1.10
C ARG A 111 -7.48 1.87 -0.79
N LEU A 112 -7.89 1.22 0.29
CA LEU A 112 -9.30 1.11 0.71
C LEU A 112 -9.91 2.48 1.00
N LEU A 113 -9.13 3.39 1.60
CA LEU A 113 -9.53 4.79 1.84
C LEU A 113 -9.48 5.66 0.58
N GLY A 114 -9.34 5.06 -0.61
CA GLY A 114 -9.38 5.73 -1.91
C GLY A 114 -8.06 6.38 -2.33
N GLY A 115 -6.97 6.09 -1.63
CA GLY A 115 -5.64 6.58 -1.97
C GLY A 115 -5.11 5.95 -3.26
N ARG A 116 -4.35 6.73 -4.02
CA ARG A 116 -3.60 6.25 -5.19
C ARG A 116 -2.15 6.63 -4.98
N PHE A 117 -1.22 5.69 -5.10
CA PHE A 117 0.19 5.99 -4.81
C PHE A 117 0.71 7.14 -5.69
N ARG A 118 0.34 7.14 -6.97
CA ARG A 118 0.68 8.23 -7.90
C ARG A 118 0.15 9.59 -7.46
N SER A 119 -0.96 9.66 -6.71
CA SER A 119 -1.55 10.94 -6.33
C SER A 119 -0.75 11.65 -5.25
N LEU A 120 0.29 11.05 -4.67
CA LEU A 120 1.24 11.75 -3.78
C LEU A 120 2.24 12.62 -4.55
N ALA A 121 2.46 12.37 -5.85
CA ALA A 121 3.30 13.26 -6.65
C ALA A 121 2.55 14.56 -6.99
N PRO A 122 3.26 15.70 -7.11
CA PRO A 122 2.64 16.95 -7.53
C PRO A 122 2.02 16.86 -8.94
N SER A 123 0.98 17.65 -9.15
CA SER A 123 0.33 17.78 -10.45
C SER A 123 1.19 18.60 -11.41
N ASP A 124 1.38 18.16 -12.66
CA ASP A 124 1.86 19.00 -13.76
C ASP A 124 0.64 19.66 -14.41
N PHE A 125 0.65 20.98 -14.58
CA PHE A 125 -0.49 21.70 -15.19
C PHE A 125 -0.78 21.28 -16.63
N ARG A 126 0.19 20.66 -17.33
CA ARG A 126 0.05 20.23 -18.73
C ARG A 126 -0.54 18.83 -18.89
N HIS A 127 -0.79 18.11 -17.79
CA HIS A 127 -1.24 16.72 -17.79
C HIS A 127 -2.36 16.51 -16.75
N PRO A 128 -3.12 15.40 -16.82
CA PRO A 128 -4.08 15.07 -15.79
C PRO A 128 -3.44 15.06 -14.39
N GLY A 129 -3.88 15.97 -13.53
CA GLY A 129 -3.34 16.13 -12.18
C GLY A 129 -3.57 14.96 -11.20
N ALA A 130 -3.08 15.14 -9.97
CA ALA A 130 -3.11 14.15 -8.89
C ALA A 130 -4.52 13.71 -8.48
N PHE A 131 -5.53 14.52 -8.75
CA PHE A 131 -6.94 14.23 -8.47
C PHE A 131 -7.72 13.82 -9.72
N ALA A 132 -7.08 13.77 -10.90
CA ALA A 132 -7.71 13.33 -12.13
C ALA A 132 -8.03 11.84 -12.08
N TYR A 133 -9.25 11.48 -12.46
CA TYR A 133 -9.72 10.10 -12.51
C TYR A 133 -10.49 9.88 -13.81
N ALA A 134 -10.08 8.90 -14.61
CA ALA A 134 -10.66 8.68 -15.94
C ALA A 134 -12.17 8.39 -15.88
N LYS A 135 -12.65 7.65 -14.87
CA LYS A 135 -14.10 7.41 -14.69
C LYS A 135 -14.90 8.66 -14.29
N ARG A 136 -14.24 9.76 -13.95
CA ARG A 136 -14.84 11.06 -13.53
C ARG A 136 -14.48 12.16 -14.53
N SER A 137 -14.44 11.79 -15.80
CA SER A 137 -14.09 12.66 -16.91
C SER A 137 -14.90 12.26 -18.13
N LEU A 138 -15.10 13.20 -19.04
CA LEU A 138 -15.80 12.93 -20.29
C LEU A 138 -14.79 12.81 -21.44
N PRO A 139 -15.05 11.98 -22.46
CA PRO A 139 -14.30 12.06 -23.70
C PRO A 139 -14.40 13.49 -24.27
N ALA A 140 -13.29 14.03 -24.76
CA ALA A 140 -13.29 15.35 -25.40
C ALA A 140 -13.04 15.21 -26.89
N THR A 141 -13.71 16.06 -27.65
CA THR A 141 -13.36 16.32 -29.06
C THR A 141 -12.25 17.38 -29.10
N ILE A 142 -11.85 17.81 -30.29
CA ILE A 142 -10.92 18.93 -30.47
C ILE A 142 -11.62 20.28 -30.16
N GLU A 143 -12.95 20.29 -30.21
CA GLU A 143 -13.78 21.47 -30.00
C GLU A 143 -13.97 21.78 -28.52
N TYR A 144 -14.39 23.00 -28.22
CA TYR A 144 -14.77 23.36 -26.86
C TYR A 144 -15.96 22.53 -26.38
N ALA A 145 -15.96 22.21 -25.08
CA ALA A 145 -17.06 21.48 -24.46
C ALA A 145 -18.40 22.22 -24.71
N ASP A 146 -19.40 21.46 -25.15
CA ASP A 146 -20.77 21.94 -25.30
C ASP A 146 -21.43 22.23 -23.94
N VAL A 147 -22.66 22.75 -23.96
CA VAL A 147 -23.41 23.12 -22.74
C VAL A 147 -23.67 21.92 -21.84
N ASN A 148 -23.94 20.74 -22.43
CA ASN A 148 -24.26 19.51 -21.70
C ASN A 148 -23.01 18.95 -21.00
N ALA A 149 -21.90 18.84 -21.72
CA ALA A 149 -20.60 18.43 -21.20
C ALA A 149 -20.14 19.38 -20.09
N ARG A 150 -20.31 20.69 -20.25
CA ARG A 150 -20.03 21.66 -19.18
C ARG A 150 -20.88 21.39 -17.94
N ALA A 151 -22.18 21.16 -18.09
CA ALA A 151 -23.07 20.86 -16.97
C ALA A 151 -22.67 19.59 -16.21
N VAL A 152 -22.30 18.52 -16.92
CA VAL A 152 -21.77 17.29 -16.32
C VAL A 152 -20.42 17.51 -15.64
N ILE A 153 -19.52 18.30 -16.25
CA ILE A 153 -18.26 18.64 -15.60
C ILE A 153 -18.48 19.49 -14.35
N GLN A 154 -19.47 20.39 -14.31
CA GLN A 154 -19.84 21.09 -13.08
C GLN A 154 -20.26 20.11 -11.99
N SER A 155 -21.06 19.09 -12.32
CA SER A 155 -21.49 18.09 -11.32
C SER A 155 -20.30 17.26 -10.81
N PHE A 156 -19.40 16.83 -11.70
CA PHE A 156 -18.16 16.15 -11.30
C PHE A 156 -17.26 17.03 -10.44
N GLY A 157 -17.11 18.31 -10.79
CA GLY A 157 -16.35 19.27 -9.99
C GLY A 157 -16.94 19.44 -8.60
N ARG A 158 -18.25 19.66 -8.46
CA ARG A 158 -18.91 19.78 -7.15
C ARG A 158 -18.71 18.54 -6.27
N LEU A 159 -18.78 17.35 -6.86
CA LEU A 159 -18.64 16.10 -6.13
C LEU A 159 -17.19 15.79 -5.75
N TYR A 160 -16.25 15.95 -6.69
CA TYR A 160 -14.88 15.43 -6.55
C TYR A 160 -13.81 16.51 -6.39
N GLY A 161 -14.10 17.75 -6.79
CA GLY A 161 -13.17 18.87 -6.81
C GLY A 161 -12.36 18.96 -8.10
N CYS A 162 -11.47 19.95 -8.14
CA CYS A 162 -10.54 20.18 -9.24
C CYS A 162 -9.60 19.00 -9.46
N HIS A 163 -9.40 18.58 -10.71
CA HIS A 163 -8.51 17.45 -11.04
C HIS A 163 -7.02 17.74 -10.77
N THR A 164 -6.63 19.02 -10.73
CA THR A 164 -5.25 19.47 -10.51
C THR A 164 -4.94 19.66 -9.03
N CYS A 165 -5.74 20.45 -8.31
CA CYS A 165 -5.49 20.80 -6.91
C CYS A 165 -6.45 20.17 -5.92
N GLY A 166 -7.51 19.47 -6.36
CA GLY A 166 -8.47 18.82 -5.47
C GLY A 166 -9.49 19.76 -4.80
N THR A 167 -9.27 21.08 -4.85
CA THR A 167 -10.13 22.09 -4.22
C THR A 167 -11.55 22.03 -4.77
N LYS A 168 -12.54 22.19 -3.88
CA LYS A 168 -13.94 22.31 -4.25
C LYS A 168 -14.38 23.78 -4.31
N THR A 169 -14.92 24.19 -5.45
CA THR A 169 -15.41 25.54 -5.75
C THR A 169 -16.84 25.48 -6.32
N SER A 170 -17.49 26.63 -6.46
CA SER A 170 -18.84 26.73 -7.05
C SER A 170 -18.84 26.55 -8.57
N LYS A 171 -17.77 26.96 -9.25
CA LYS A 171 -17.63 26.94 -10.71
C LYS A 171 -16.37 26.17 -11.13
N TYR A 172 -16.52 25.38 -12.19
CA TYR A 172 -15.44 24.63 -12.85
C TYR A 172 -15.39 24.90 -14.34
N HIS A 173 -14.22 24.70 -14.95
CA HIS A 173 -14.03 24.67 -16.39
C HIS A 173 -13.92 23.22 -16.86
N ALA A 174 -14.48 22.93 -18.03
CA ALA A 174 -14.28 21.67 -18.73
C ALA A 174 -12.95 21.72 -19.47
N ASP A 175 -11.88 21.43 -18.74
CA ASP A 175 -10.52 21.56 -19.25
C ASP A 175 -10.09 20.35 -20.07
N HIS A 176 -9.44 20.59 -21.21
CA HIS A 176 -8.94 19.53 -22.10
C HIS A 176 -7.63 18.98 -21.58
N MET A 177 -7.61 17.70 -21.20
CA MET A 177 -6.39 17.03 -20.78
C MET A 177 -6.02 15.82 -21.65
N PRO A 178 -4.77 15.74 -22.14
CA PRO A 178 -3.79 16.86 -22.17
C PRO A 178 -4.29 18.02 -23.05
N PRO A 179 -3.76 19.24 -22.92
CA PRO A 179 -4.15 20.36 -23.77
C PRO A 179 -3.95 20.01 -25.24
N VAL A 180 -4.84 20.47 -26.13
CA VAL A 180 -4.82 20.09 -27.57
C VAL A 180 -3.46 20.33 -28.23
N LEU A 181 -2.78 21.44 -27.90
CA LEU A 181 -1.43 21.73 -28.40
C LEU A 181 -0.40 20.68 -27.94
N VAL A 182 -0.49 20.24 -26.68
CA VAL A 182 0.36 19.19 -26.11
C VAL A 182 0.04 17.85 -26.75
N ALA A 183 -1.25 17.51 -26.90
CA ALA A 183 -1.69 16.27 -27.55
C ALA A 183 -1.19 16.19 -29.01
N LYS A 184 -1.31 17.29 -29.77
CA LYS A 184 -0.78 17.37 -31.14
C LYS A 184 0.75 17.18 -31.17
N ALA A 185 1.47 17.87 -30.29
CA ALA A 185 2.92 17.73 -30.19
C ALA A 185 3.37 16.31 -29.79
N GLU A 186 2.72 15.70 -28.80
CA GLU A 186 3.01 14.33 -28.36
C GLU A 186 2.73 13.30 -29.46
N ASN A 187 1.60 13.44 -30.17
CA ASN A 187 1.29 12.60 -31.33
C ASN A 187 2.39 12.72 -32.40
N THR A 188 2.76 13.94 -32.82
CA THR A 188 3.83 14.12 -33.83
C THR A 188 5.17 13.53 -33.41
N ARG A 189 5.52 13.60 -32.12
CA ARG A 189 6.80 13.06 -31.61
C ARG A 189 6.80 11.54 -31.53
N LEU A 190 5.71 10.92 -31.10
CA LEU A 190 5.57 9.46 -31.11
C LEU A 190 5.67 8.92 -32.52
N LEU A 191 5.03 9.60 -33.47
CA LEU A 191 5.12 9.27 -34.88
C LEU A 191 6.54 9.40 -35.41
N ALA A 192 7.23 10.50 -35.12
CA ALA A 192 8.62 10.65 -35.52
C ALA A 192 9.54 9.57 -34.92
N LYS A 193 9.29 9.11 -33.69
CA LYS A 193 10.10 8.05 -33.05
C LYS A 193 9.84 6.66 -33.62
N ILE A 194 8.58 6.30 -33.84
CA ILE A 194 8.20 4.97 -34.34
C ILE A 194 8.50 4.90 -35.85
N PHE A 195 8.19 5.96 -36.59
CA PHE A 195 8.28 5.97 -38.04
C PHE A 195 9.57 6.53 -38.59
N GLY A 196 10.33 7.35 -37.86
CA GLY A 196 11.67 7.78 -38.29
C GLY A 196 12.63 6.60 -38.55
N HIS A 197 12.35 5.43 -37.97
CA HIS A 197 13.08 4.20 -38.23
C HIS A 197 12.51 3.35 -39.40
N LEU A 198 11.25 3.53 -39.76
CA LEU A 198 10.53 2.76 -40.79
C LEU A 198 10.41 3.50 -42.13
N THR A 199 10.41 4.83 -42.11
CA THR A 199 10.28 5.68 -43.31
C THR A 199 11.54 5.73 -44.17
N GLN A 200 12.66 5.14 -43.73
CA GLN A 200 13.83 4.97 -44.61
C GLN A 200 13.56 3.97 -45.75
N ASN A 201 12.52 3.13 -45.65
CA ASN A 201 12.20 2.08 -46.65
C ASN A 201 10.80 2.22 -47.31
N GLY A 202 10.09 3.34 -47.13
CA GLY A 202 9.06 3.84 -48.06
C GLY A 202 7.87 2.94 -48.45
N ARG A 203 7.29 2.11 -47.56
CA ARG A 203 6.28 1.11 -48.03
C ARG A 203 4.97 0.89 -47.26
N LEU A 204 4.58 1.71 -46.28
CA LEU A 204 3.28 1.52 -45.60
C LEU A 204 2.48 2.83 -45.46
N ASN A 205 1.26 2.84 -46.03
CA ASN A 205 0.23 3.84 -45.78
C ASN A 205 -0.36 3.59 -44.40
N LEU A 206 -0.10 4.52 -43.49
CA LEU A 206 -0.06 4.23 -42.06
C LEU A 206 -1.10 5.01 -41.25
N GLN A 207 -2.02 5.74 -41.89
CA GLN A 207 -3.00 6.60 -41.19
C GLN A 207 -3.91 5.86 -40.20
N ASP A 208 -4.11 4.55 -40.34
CA ASP A 208 -5.09 3.80 -39.53
C ASP A 208 -4.50 3.09 -38.28
N PHE A 209 -3.17 3.10 -38.08
CA PHE A 209 -2.52 2.41 -36.94
C PHE A 209 -2.01 3.36 -35.85
N PHE A 210 -2.64 4.53 -35.71
CA PHE A 210 -2.12 5.61 -34.88
C PHE A 210 -2.66 5.56 -33.45
N ILE A 211 -1.76 5.44 -32.47
CA ILE A 211 -2.05 5.69 -31.05
C ILE A 211 -2.35 7.19 -30.90
N HIS A 212 -3.61 7.56 -31.03
CA HIS A 212 -4.05 8.91 -30.78
C HIS A 212 -4.13 9.17 -29.28
N VAL A 213 -3.39 10.18 -28.79
CA VAL A 213 -3.59 10.71 -27.45
C VAL A 213 -5.00 11.30 -27.36
N HIS A 214 -5.93 10.55 -26.77
CA HIS A 214 -7.31 10.97 -26.59
C HIS A 214 -7.41 12.05 -25.50
N CYS A 215 -7.89 13.22 -25.90
CA CYS A 215 -8.21 14.30 -24.97
C CYS A 215 -9.47 13.93 -24.16
N ARG A 216 -9.53 14.39 -22.90
CA ARG A 216 -10.69 14.22 -22.02
C ARG A 216 -10.98 15.51 -21.26
N TYR A 217 -12.25 15.78 -20.98
CA TYR A 217 -12.67 16.89 -20.13
C TYR A 217 -12.56 16.51 -18.66
N TYR A 218 -11.86 17.35 -17.88
CA TYR A 218 -11.81 17.25 -16.43
C TYR A 218 -12.31 18.53 -15.76
N PRO A 219 -12.91 18.44 -14.56
CA PRO A 219 -13.27 19.62 -13.79
C PRO A 219 -12.02 20.34 -13.28
N GLN A 220 -11.84 21.60 -13.67
CA GLN A 220 -10.72 22.42 -13.22
C GLN A 220 -11.22 23.74 -12.62
N CYS A 221 -10.69 24.15 -11.47
CA CYS A 221 -11.04 25.44 -10.89
C CYS A 221 -10.42 26.61 -11.68
N GLU A 222 -11.01 27.79 -11.58
CA GLU A 222 -10.58 29.00 -12.30
C GLU A 222 -9.11 29.35 -12.07
N ALA A 223 -8.64 29.32 -10.82
CA ALA A 223 -7.24 29.60 -10.49
C ALA A 223 -6.25 28.63 -11.18
N CYS A 224 -6.58 27.33 -11.21
CA CYS A 224 -5.76 26.34 -11.91
C CYS A 224 -5.81 26.52 -13.43
N SER A 225 -6.99 26.84 -13.99
CA SER A 225 -7.18 27.05 -15.42
C SER A 225 -6.41 28.26 -15.93
N ASN A 226 -6.48 29.39 -15.21
CA ASN A 226 -5.71 30.60 -15.55
C ASN A 226 -4.20 30.34 -15.52
N THR A 227 -3.73 29.63 -14.48
CA THR A 227 -2.31 29.25 -14.35
C THR A 227 -1.87 28.37 -15.52
N GLN A 228 -2.64 27.34 -15.82
CA GLN A 228 -2.35 26.44 -16.93
C GLN A 228 -2.32 27.16 -18.28
N GLY A 229 -3.32 28.01 -18.58
CA GLY A 229 -3.37 28.75 -19.83
C GLY A 229 -2.13 29.62 -20.03
N ALA A 230 -1.64 30.28 -18.98
CA ALA A 230 -0.40 31.05 -19.02
C ALA A 230 0.84 30.17 -19.28
N LEU A 231 0.91 28.99 -18.65
CA LEU A 231 2.03 28.05 -18.80
C LEU A 231 2.06 27.39 -20.17
N VAL A 232 0.91 26.96 -20.70
CA VAL A 232 0.79 26.34 -22.02
C VAL A 232 1.23 27.31 -23.11
N LYS A 233 0.83 28.59 -23.02
CA LYS A 233 1.28 29.65 -23.95
C LYS A 233 2.80 29.83 -23.95
N LYS A 234 3.44 29.68 -22.78
CA LYS A 234 4.90 29.81 -22.62
C LYS A 234 5.66 28.50 -22.80
N ASN A 235 4.96 27.39 -23.05
CA ASN A 235 5.51 26.04 -22.98
C ASN A 235 6.31 25.75 -21.69
N ALA A 236 5.88 26.35 -20.57
CA ALA A 236 6.57 26.26 -19.29
C ALA A 236 6.03 25.11 -18.44
N LYS A 237 6.91 24.42 -17.69
CA LYS A 237 6.53 23.39 -16.73
C LYS A 237 6.41 24.00 -15.32
N GLN A 238 5.26 23.84 -14.70
CA GLN A 238 5.06 24.16 -13.28
C GLN A 238 4.35 23.01 -12.58
N LEU A 239 4.77 22.73 -11.35
CA LEU A 239 4.24 21.66 -10.51
C LEU A 239 3.40 22.26 -9.38
N LYS A 240 2.33 21.56 -9.00
CA LYS A 240 1.45 21.94 -7.88
C LYS A 240 1.44 20.85 -6.80
N LEU A 241 1.95 21.21 -5.62
CA LEU A 241 1.83 20.43 -4.39
C LEU A 241 0.41 20.47 -3.81
N HIS A 242 0.06 19.44 -3.04
CA HIS A 242 -1.28 19.24 -2.50
C HIS A 242 -1.28 18.77 -1.04
N VAL A 243 -0.23 19.13 -0.27
CA VAL A 243 -0.06 18.77 1.15
C VAL A 243 -1.25 19.21 2.01
N THR A 244 -1.88 20.36 1.68
CA THR A 244 -3.02 20.90 2.43
C THR A 244 -4.37 20.28 2.03
N GLN A 245 -4.39 19.40 1.03
CA GLN A 245 -5.64 18.83 0.50
C GLN A 245 -5.92 17.50 1.18
N ILE A 246 -6.36 17.59 2.44
CA ILE A 246 -6.63 16.42 3.29
C ILE A 246 -7.78 15.60 2.68
N ARG A 247 -7.62 14.27 2.74
CA ARG A 247 -8.52 13.23 2.21
C ARG A 247 -8.54 12.06 3.18
N SER A 248 -9.53 11.18 3.05
CA SER A 248 -9.67 9.94 3.82
C SER A 248 -8.38 9.13 3.96
N TYR A 249 -7.62 8.93 2.87
CA TYR A 249 -6.38 8.16 2.91
C TYR A 249 -5.24 8.80 3.72
N HIS A 250 -5.35 10.08 4.11
CA HIS A 250 -4.38 10.69 5.02
C HIS A 250 -4.55 10.18 6.47
N PHE A 251 -5.70 9.60 6.78
CA PHE A 251 -6.01 9.00 8.08
C PHE A 251 -5.61 7.52 8.16
N THR A 252 -4.86 6.97 7.19
CA THR A 252 -4.43 5.57 7.21
C THR A 252 -3.72 5.21 8.51
N GLY A 253 -2.78 6.02 8.98
CA GLY A 253 -2.09 5.76 10.26
C GLY A 253 -3.03 5.68 11.45
N PHE A 254 -4.04 6.54 11.52
CA PHE A 254 -5.06 6.51 12.56
C PHE A 254 -5.85 5.19 12.55
N TRP A 255 -6.33 4.78 11.37
CA TRP A 255 -7.05 3.52 11.21
C TRP A 255 -6.17 2.29 11.42
N MET A 256 -4.89 2.36 11.07
CA MET A 256 -3.93 1.30 11.36
C MET A 256 -3.80 1.04 12.85
N VAL A 257 -3.76 2.08 13.68
CA VAL A 257 -3.69 1.89 15.13
C VAL A 257 -5.00 1.36 15.68
N LEU A 258 -6.14 1.92 15.26
CA LEU A 258 -7.46 1.49 15.74
C LEU A 258 -7.75 0.01 15.44
N PHE A 259 -7.36 -0.47 14.25
CA PHE A 259 -7.61 -1.85 13.81
C PHE A 259 -6.42 -2.79 14.00
N GLY A 260 -5.24 -2.27 14.32
CA GLY A 260 -3.99 -3.03 14.42
C GLY A 260 -3.57 -3.38 15.85
N ALA A 261 -2.27 -3.65 16.01
CA ALA A 261 -1.65 -4.27 17.19
C ALA A 261 -1.87 -3.54 18.53
N SER A 262 -2.23 -2.26 18.53
CA SER A 262 -2.48 -1.47 19.74
C SER A 262 -3.97 -1.14 19.96
N GLY A 263 -4.84 -1.56 19.04
CA GLY A 263 -6.27 -1.28 19.08
C GLY A 263 -7.09 -2.35 19.78
N LEU A 264 -8.38 -2.40 19.44
CA LEU A 264 -9.37 -3.34 19.99
C LEU A 264 -8.87 -4.81 20.00
N GLY A 265 -8.04 -5.21 19.04
CA GLY A 265 -7.48 -6.56 18.97
C GLY A 265 -6.64 -6.97 20.18
N SER A 266 -5.90 -6.05 20.81
CA SER A 266 -5.09 -6.36 22.00
C SER A 266 -5.97 -6.53 23.25
N VAL A 267 -7.04 -5.73 23.38
CA VAL A 267 -8.01 -5.82 24.48
C VAL A 267 -8.71 -7.19 24.48
N PHE A 268 -9.02 -7.73 23.30
CA PHE A 268 -9.61 -9.07 23.19
C PHE A 268 -8.59 -10.21 23.35
N SER A 269 -7.31 -9.96 23.06
CA SER A 269 -6.27 -10.99 23.15
C SER A 269 -5.64 -11.11 24.53
N SER A 270 -5.68 -10.07 25.37
CA SER A 270 -5.07 -10.09 26.71
C SER A 270 -5.89 -10.84 27.76
N ASN A 271 -7.20 -11.06 27.54
CA ASN A 271 -8.07 -11.71 28.53
C ASN A 271 -8.34 -13.19 28.25
N ASN A 272 -7.82 -13.73 27.15
CA ASN A 272 -7.90 -15.14 26.90
C ASN A 272 -6.49 -15.68 26.64
N GLU A 273 -6.07 -16.66 27.43
CA GLU A 273 -5.27 -17.80 26.94
C GLU A 273 -6.05 -18.56 25.85
N ALA A 274 -6.60 -17.84 24.86
CA ALA A 274 -7.28 -18.45 23.76
C ALA A 274 -6.23 -19.16 22.91
N PRO A 275 -6.50 -20.39 22.48
CA PRO A 275 -5.61 -21.12 21.60
C PRO A 275 -5.31 -20.27 20.35
N PRO A 276 -4.13 -20.46 19.73
CA PRO A 276 -3.66 -19.66 18.60
C PRO A 276 -4.75 -19.52 17.53
N THR A 277 -4.92 -18.30 17.01
CA THR A 277 -5.93 -17.97 15.99
C THR A 277 -5.83 -18.92 14.78
N VAL A 278 -6.92 -19.17 14.07
CA VAL A 278 -6.94 -20.06 12.89
C VAL A 278 -5.84 -19.73 11.88
N VAL A 279 -5.50 -18.44 11.69
CA VAL A 279 -4.40 -18.04 10.81
C VAL A 279 -3.05 -18.46 11.37
N GLN A 280 -2.84 -18.32 12.68
CA GLN A 280 -1.63 -18.72 13.37
C GLN A 280 -1.51 -20.24 13.46
N GLN A 281 -2.63 -20.96 13.63
CA GLN A 281 -2.72 -22.41 13.47
C GLN A 281 -2.44 -22.83 12.03
N VAL A 282 -2.98 -22.15 11.01
CA VAL A 282 -2.73 -22.48 9.61
C VAL A 282 -1.28 -22.17 9.22
N VAL A 283 -0.67 -21.11 9.75
CA VAL A 283 0.76 -20.82 9.53
C VAL A 283 1.63 -21.83 10.25
N LEU A 284 1.34 -22.18 11.51
CA LEU A 284 2.06 -23.23 12.24
C LEU A 284 1.87 -24.61 11.57
N GLN A 285 0.66 -24.94 11.15
CA GLN A 285 0.31 -26.17 10.46
C GLN A 285 0.89 -26.21 9.05
N ALA A 286 0.92 -25.11 8.30
CA ALA A 286 1.59 -25.04 7.01
C ALA A 286 3.12 -25.15 7.16
N THR A 287 3.68 -24.54 8.22
CA THR A 287 5.11 -24.68 8.53
C THR A 287 5.44 -26.13 8.94
N GLU A 288 4.57 -26.79 9.73
CA GLU A 288 4.68 -28.21 10.05
C GLU A 288 4.48 -29.10 8.82
N VAL A 289 3.49 -28.83 7.98
CA VAL A 289 3.13 -29.60 6.79
C VAL A 289 4.17 -29.42 5.68
N VAL A 290 4.97 -28.35 5.67
CA VAL A 290 6.08 -28.17 4.74
C VAL A 290 7.41 -28.70 5.32
N GLN A 291 7.65 -28.59 6.62
CA GLN A 291 8.87 -29.09 7.25
C GLN A 291 8.86 -30.62 7.51
N LYS A 292 7.72 -31.21 7.85
CA LYS A 292 7.56 -32.67 8.03
C LYS A 292 7.87 -33.48 6.77
N PRO A 293 7.40 -33.15 5.55
CA PRO A 293 7.69 -33.94 4.36
C PRO A 293 9.16 -33.87 3.98
N HIS A 294 9.87 -32.75 4.21
CA HIS A 294 11.29 -32.67 3.86
C HIS A 294 12.17 -33.56 4.77
N LEU A 295 11.88 -33.60 6.07
CA LEU A 295 12.57 -34.52 7.00
C LEU A 295 12.21 -35.99 6.74
N GLN A 296 10.97 -36.26 6.33
CA GLN A 296 10.51 -37.61 5.99
C GLN A 296 11.18 -38.11 4.70
N LEU A 297 11.23 -37.30 3.63
CA LEU A 297 11.96 -37.62 2.40
C LEU A 297 13.44 -37.89 2.65
N LEU A 298 14.09 -37.11 3.53
CA LEU A 298 15.49 -37.35 3.91
C LEU A 298 15.66 -38.67 4.68
N ARG A 299 14.68 -39.11 5.48
CA ARG A 299 14.73 -40.41 6.18
C ARG A 299 14.52 -41.57 5.20
N GLU A 300 13.53 -41.47 4.33
CA GLU A 300 13.25 -42.50 3.31
C GLU A 300 14.45 -42.70 2.38
N ARG A 301 15.07 -41.60 1.91
CA ARG A 301 16.29 -41.69 1.10
C ARG A 301 17.46 -42.30 1.87
N GLU A 302 17.63 -41.95 3.14
CA GLU A 302 18.67 -42.53 4.00
C GLU A 302 18.49 -44.05 4.18
N GLU A 303 17.25 -44.50 4.36
CA GLU A 303 16.92 -45.92 4.50
C GLU A 303 17.18 -46.71 3.20
N LEU A 304 16.79 -46.16 2.05
CA LEU A 304 17.08 -46.75 0.74
C LEU A 304 18.58 -46.91 0.51
N LEU A 305 19.36 -45.86 0.77
CA LEU A 305 20.82 -45.90 0.63
C LEU A 305 21.47 -46.91 1.59
N LYS A 306 20.93 -47.05 2.81
CA LYS A 306 21.38 -48.06 3.78
C LYS A 306 21.03 -49.49 3.34
N GLN A 307 19.88 -49.69 2.71
CA GLN A 307 19.51 -50.99 2.14
C GLN A 307 20.40 -51.33 0.94
N GLU A 308 20.66 -50.37 0.06
CA GLU A 308 21.55 -50.52 -1.08
C GLU A 308 22.97 -50.90 -0.62
N LEU A 309 23.50 -50.22 0.41
CA LEU A 309 24.79 -50.54 1.02
C LEU A 309 24.88 -51.97 1.60
N ARG A 310 23.74 -52.55 2.02
CA ARG A 310 23.68 -53.95 2.50
C ARG A 310 23.66 -54.98 1.37
N SER A 311 23.43 -54.55 0.12
CA SER A 311 23.52 -55.44 -1.03
C SER A 311 24.99 -55.70 -1.37
N ASN A 312 25.40 -56.97 -1.41
CA ASN A 312 26.79 -57.37 -1.66
C ASN A 312 27.25 -57.19 -3.12
N THR A 313 26.46 -56.53 -3.95
CA THR A 313 26.65 -56.41 -5.41
C THR A 313 27.20 -55.06 -5.86
N LEU A 314 27.58 -54.18 -4.93
CA LEU A 314 28.04 -52.82 -5.26
C LEU A 314 29.55 -52.75 -5.56
N SER A 315 29.90 -51.91 -6.54
CA SER A 315 31.29 -51.53 -6.79
C SER A 315 31.84 -50.65 -5.67
N LYS A 316 33.18 -50.59 -5.54
CA LYS A 316 33.83 -49.70 -4.55
C LYS A 316 33.47 -48.23 -4.76
N GLU A 317 33.30 -47.82 -6.02
CA GLU A 317 32.92 -46.45 -6.38
C GLU A 317 31.49 -46.12 -5.95
N SER A 318 30.54 -47.05 -6.17
CA SER A 318 29.15 -46.90 -5.70
C SER A 318 29.06 -46.84 -4.18
N ILE A 319 29.87 -47.63 -3.46
CA ILE A 319 29.94 -47.58 -1.99
C ILE A 319 30.41 -46.21 -1.51
N GLN A 320 31.42 -45.62 -2.16
CA GLN A 320 31.93 -44.30 -1.78
C GLN A 320 30.88 -43.21 -2.04
N TYR A 321 30.24 -43.24 -3.19
CA TYR A 321 29.15 -42.31 -3.53
C TYR A 321 28.00 -42.36 -2.50
N ILE A 322 27.54 -43.58 -2.14
CA ILE A 322 26.47 -43.76 -1.15
C ILE A 322 26.88 -43.19 0.22
N LYS A 323 28.13 -43.40 0.66
CA LYS A 323 28.65 -42.83 1.92
C LYS A 323 28.66 -41.31 1.90
N ASP A 324 29.07 -40.71 0.78
CA ASP A 324 29.10 -39.27 0.62
C ASP A 324 27.67 -38.68 0.67
N GLU A 325 26.71 -39.30 -0.02
CA GLU A 325 25.30 -38.90 -0.01
C GLU A 325 24.68 -39.04 1.39
N LEU A 326 24.95 -40.14 2.11
CA LEU A 326 24.53 -40.31 3.51
C LEU A 326 25.09 -39.21 4.42
N SER A 327 26.35 -38.80 4.23
CA SER A 327 26.95 -37.71 5.01
C SER A 327 26.27 -36.37 4.75
N GLN A 328 25.85 -36.10 3.51
CA GLN A 328 25.12 -34.89 3.14
C GLN A 328 23.71 -34.87 3.75
N ILE A 329 23.01 -36.00 3.71
CA ILE A 329 21.68 -36.16 4.33
C ILE A 329 21.77 -35.90 5.84
N GLN A 330 22.80 -36.44 6.52
CA GLN A 330 23.00 -36.20 7.95
C GLN A 330 23.23 -34.73 8.28
N ARG A 331 24.06 -34.02 7.49
CA ARG A 331 24.28 -32.57 7.65
C ARG A 331 22.97 -31.79 7.48
N ARG A 332 22.19 -32.07 6.43
CA ARG A 332 20.89 -31.41 6.19
C ARG A 332 19.89 -31.66 7.31
N LYS A 333 19.82 -32.90 7.83
CA LYS A 333 18.97 -33.23 9.00
C LYS A 333 19.40 -32.45 10.25
N ALA A 334 20.71 -32.29 10.48
CA ALA A 334 21.23 -31.52 11.61
C ALA A 334 20.92 -30.02 11.47
N GLU A 335 21.04 -29.46 10.26
CA GLU A 335 20.69 -28.06 9.97
C GLU A 335 19.19 -27.79 10.19
N ILE A 336 18.31 -28.67 9.68
CA ILE A 336 16.86 -28.54 9.91
C ILE A 336 16.53 -28.63 11.40
N LYS A 337 17.16 -29.56 12.14
CA LYS A 337 16.99 -29.66 13.60
C LYS A 337 17.48 -28.41 14.32
N ARG A 338 18.61 -27.84 13.90
CA ARG A 338 19.13 -26.59 14.45
C ARG A 338 18.14 -25.45 14.22
N LEU A 339 17.68 -25.25 12.98
CA LEU A 339 16.70 -24.22 12.65
C LEU A 339 15.35 -24.39 13.35
N GLY A 340 14.96 -25.63 13.66
CA GLY A 340 13.76 -25.95 14.43
C GLY A 340 13.90 -25.75 15.94
N ALA A 341 15.12 -25.78 16.49
CA ALA A 341 15.38 -25.61 17.92
C ALA A 341 15.54 -24.13 18.35
N TYR A 342 15.65 -23.20 17.39
CA TYR A 342 15.65 -21.75 17.63
C TYR A 342 14.27 -21.11 17.42
N LYS A 343 13.22 -21.92 17.25
CA LYS A 343 11.81 -21.53 17.31
C LYS A 343 11.21 -22.10 18.58
#